data_AF-A0A950IZB5-F1
#
_entry.id   AF-A0A950IZB5-F1
#
_cell.length_a   1.000
_cell.length_b   1.000
_cell.length_c   1.000
_cell.angle_alpha   90.00
_cell.angle_beta   90.00
_cell.angle_gamma   90.00
#
_symmetry.space_group_name_H-M   'P 1'
#
loop_
_entity.id
_entity.type
_entity.pdbx_description
1 polymer ?
#
loop_
_entity_poly.entity_id
_entity_poly.type
_entity_poly.pdbx_seq_one_letter_code
_entity_poly.pdbx_strand_id
1 'polypeptide(L)'
;MHRLIDDLIGLLRFRVGPLQQYQYPRWVPVLLLTVLGLVASGGTEDLGNNIVGRILFMLLFTWLETLLFTQFMTIWLRLAKWQPDGSLFGLIVLANSLQFIEPLTSWLPDDAAMGADLALSLLTIVLLVNSLAVVSGVRRMRVLLGVMLFAPVAMLTLAISLQLSSSQGWVTIPPDMLGVGEATAPVTDAPATGAGKSDL
;
A
#
# COMPACT_ATOMS: atom_id res chain seq x y z
N MET A 1 -16.95 9.83 -17.20
CA MET A 1 -17.24 9.02 -15.99
C MET A 1 -17.55 7.57 -16.33
N HIS A 2 -18.45 7.26 -17.28
CA HIS A 2 -18.73 5.88 -17.73
C HIS A 2 -17.47 5.05 -18.02
N ARG A 3 -16.50 5.60 -18.77
CA ARG A 3 -15.23 4.90 -19.08
C ARG A 3 -14.42 4.44 -17.85
N LEU A 4 -14.35 5.21 -16.77
CA LEU A 4 -13.56 4.82 -15.58
C LEU A 4 -14.18 3.62 -14.87
N ILE A 5 -15.51 3.62 -14.76
CA ILE A 5 -16.26 2.54 -14.10
C ILE A 5 -16.19 1.28 -14.97
N ASP A 6 -16.36 1.42 -16.29
CA ASP A 6 -16.22 0.32 -17.24
C ASP A 6 -14.81 -0.28 -17.20
N ASP A 7 -13.78 0.56 -17.12
CA ASP A 7 -12.38 0.14 -17.02
C ASP A 7 -12.11 -0.54 -15.66
N LEU A 8 -12.65 -0.01 -14.55
CA LEU A 8 -12.54 -0.63 -13.23
C LEU A 8 -13.22 -2.02 -13.20
N ILE A 9 -14.44 -2.13 -13.73
CA ILE A 9 -15.16 -3.40 -13.85
C ILE A 9 -14.40 -4.36 -14.78
N GLY A 10 -13.81 -3.83 -15.85
CA GLY A 10 -12.92 -4.58 -16.74
C GLY A 10 -11.72 -5.16 -16.00
N LEU A 11 -11.03 -4.34 -15.20
CA LEU A 11 -9.91 -4.76 -14.36
C LEU A 11 -10.32 -5.80 -13.32
N LEU A 12 -11.47 -5.62 -12.66
CA LEU A 12 -12.04 -6.59 -11.72
C LEU A 12 -12.34 -7.94 -12.38
N ARG A 13 -12.66 -7.94 -13.68
CA ARG A 13 -12.85 -9.14 -14.49
C ARG A 13 -11.54 -9.67 -15.10
N PHE A 14 -10.39 -9.14 -14.69
CA PHE A 14 -9.07 -9.43 -15.25
C PHE A 14 -8.94 -9.15 -16.77
N ARG A 15 -9.84 -8.33 -17.33
CA ARG A 15 -9.81 -7.89 -18.74
C ARG A 15 -9.07 -6.56 -18.82
N VAL A 16 -7.75 -6.65 -18.91
CA VAL A 16 -6.85 -5.50 -19.00
C VAL A 16 -6.72 -5.07 -20.47
N GLY A 17 -7.00 -3.80 -20.74
CA GLY A 17 -6.84 -3.18 -22.05
C GLY A 17 -5.41 -2.69 -22.32
N PRO A 18 -5.14 -2.13 -23.50
CA PRO A 18 -3.85 -1.53 -23.82
C PRO A 18 -3.58 -0.26 -22.97
N LEU A 19 -2.30 0.08 -22.73
CA LEU A 19 -1.92 1.21 -21.84
C LEU A 19 -2.57 2.54 -22.23
N GLN A 20 -2.83 2.74 -23.52
CA GLN A 20 -3.42 3.95 -24.08
C GLN A 20 -4.84 4.18 -23.55
N GLN A 21 -5.57 3.12 -23.19
CA GLN A 21 -6.91 3.21 -22.62
C GLN A 21 -6.91 3.87 -21.24
N TYR A 22 -5.83 3.71 -20.48
CA TYR A 22 -5.67 4.25 -19.13
C TYR A 22 -5.03 5.65 -19.10
N GLN A 23 -4.84 6.29 -20.25
CA GLN A 23 -4.37 7.68 -20.35
C GLN A 23 -5.54 8.64 -20.16
N TYR A 24 -5.96 8.81 -18.91
CA TYR A 24 -6.99 9.79 -18.54
C TYR A 24 -6.43 11.21 -18.53
N PRO A 25 -7.30 12.25 -18.64
CA PRO A 25 -6.91 13.61 -18.31
C PRO A 25 -6.29 13.66 -16.92
N ARG A 26 -5.10 14.26 -16.75
CA ARG A 26 -4.29 14.17 -15.52
C ARG A 26 -5.03 14.54 -14.24
N TRP A 27 -6.02 15.43 -14.32
CA TRP A 27 -6.87 15.82 -13.19
C TRP A 27 -7.73 14.67 -12.63
N VAL A 28 -8.12 13.70 -13.46
CA VAL A 28 -8.96 12.57 -13.04
C VAL A 28 -8.24 11.64 -12.05
N PRO A 29 -7.07 11.04 -12.38
CA PRO A 29 -6.34 10.19 -11.45
C PRO A 29 -5.81 10.99 -10.25
N VAL A 30 -5.50 12.27 -10.41
CA VAL A 30 -5.16 13.15 -9.29
C VAL A 30 -6.32 13.29 -8.31
N LEU A 31 -7.54 13.54 -8.80
CA LEU A 31 -8.72 13.64 -7.95
C LEU A 31 -9.02 12.31 -7.26
N LEU A 32 -8.96 11.19 -8.01
CA LEU A 32 -9.13 9.86 -7.42
C LEU A 32 -8.11 9.59 -6.32
N LEU A 33 -6.84 9.94 -6.55
CA LEU A 33 -5.77 9.78 -5.57
C LEU A 33 -6.00 10.62 -4.31
N THR A 34 -6.49 11.86 -4.46
CA THR A 34 -6.88 12.71 -3.33
C THR A 34 -8.01 12.09 -2.51
N VAL A 35 -9.04 11.56 -3.17
CA VAL A 35 -10.16 10.87 -2.49
C VAL A 35 -9.66 9.61 -1.80
N LEU A 36 -8.74 8.87 -2.43
CA LEU A 36 -8.08 7.70 -1.85
C LEU A 36 -7.35 8.06 -0.55
N GLY A 37 -6.54 9.12 -0.56
CA GLY A 37 -5.83 9.58 0.63
C GLY A 37 -6.78 10.05 1.74
N LEU A 38 -7.92 10.65 1.38
CA LEU A 38 -8.95 11.01 2.34
C LEU A 38 -9.61 9.77 2.96
N VAL A 39 -9.92 8.76 2.15
CA VAL A 39 -10.48 7.49 2.61
C VAL A 39 -9.49 6.76 3.54
N ALA A 40 -8.22 6.71 3.15
CA ALA A 40 -7.16 6.12 3.98
C ALA A 40 -7.01 6.81 5.34
N SER A 41 -7.28 8.13 5.41
CA SER A 41 -7.24 8.86 6.69
C SER A 41 -8.29 8.38 7.70
N GLY A 42 -9.40 7.78 7.26
CA GLY A 42 -10.45 7.27 8.13
C GLY A 42 -9.99 6.15 9.07
N GLY A 43 -9.04 5.31 8.63
CA GLY A 43 -8.51 4.20 9.44
C GLY A 43 -7.38 4.58 10.40
N THR A 44 -7.10 5.87 10.59
CA THR A 44 -5.88 6.32 11.30
C THR A 44 -6.12 6.79 12.73
N GLU A 45 -7.24 6.42 13.35
CA GLU A 45 -7.69 6.98 14.64
C GLU A 45 -6.63 6.94 15.73
N ASP A 46 -5.76 5.94 15.68
CA ASP A 46 -4.64 5.74 16.61
C ASP A 46 -3.50 6.77 16.47
N LEU A 47 -3.42 7.51 15.36
CA LEU A 47 -2.33 8.48 15.08
C LEU A 47 -2.51 9.84 15.80
N GLY A 48 -3.43 9.91 16.76
CA GLY A 48 -3.63 11.06 17.66
C GLY A 48 -4.86 11.91 17.39
N ASN A 49 -5.04 12.95 18.21
CA ASN A 49 -6.26 13.78 18.22
C ASN A 49 -6.25 14.92 17.18
N ASN A 50 -5.14 15.14 16.46
CA ASN A 50 -5.04 16.18 15.43
C ASN A 50 -5.61 15.68 14.09
N ILE A 51 -6.94 15.77 13.94
CA ILE A 51 -7.66 15.29 12.76
C ILE A 51 -7.13 15.92 11.47
N VAL A 52 -6.91 17.25 11.46
CA VAL A 52 -6.44 17.97 10.27
C VAL A 52 -5.02 17.53 9.89
N GLY A 53 -4.13 17.40 10.89
CA GLY A 53 -2.77 16.92 10.68
C GLY A 53 -2.72 15.50 10.11
N ARG A 54 -3.58 14.61 10.62
CA ARG A 54 -3.69 13.21 10.16
C ARG A 54 -4.22 13.10 8.74
N ILE A 55 -5.25 13.88 8.39
CA ILE A 55 -5.79 13.91 7.02
C ILE A 55 -4.72 14.43 6.04
N LEU A 56 -4.03 15.52 6.38
CA LEU A 56 -2.97 16.07 5.54
C LEU A 56 -1.80 15.09 5.38
N PHE A 57 -1.38 14.45 6.48
CA PHE A 57 -0.35 13.41 6.45
C PHE A 57 -0.72 12.28 5.50
N MET A 58 -1.90 11.68 5.67
CA MET A 58 -2.31 10.55 4.82
C MET A 58 -2.47 10.96 3.37
N LEU A 59 -3.07 12.13 3.09
CA LEU A 59 -3.21 12.61 1.73
C LEU A 59 -1.84 12.80 1.05
N LEU A 60 -0.89 13.45 1.71
CA LEU A 60 0.46 13.68 1.19
C LEU A 60 1.25 12.37 1.06
N PHE A 61 1.11 11.47 2.05
CA PHE A 61 1.77 10.17 2.04
C PHE A 61 1.25 9.29 0.90
N THR A 62 -0.07 9.15 0.72
CA THR A 62 -0.66 8.40 -0.38
C THR A 62 -0.23 8.93 -1.74
N TRP A 63 -0.12 10.27 -1.88
CA TRP A 63 0.44 10.89 -3.08
C TRP A 63 1.89 10.50 -3.31
N LEU A 64 2.73 10.67 -2.29
CA LEU A 64 4.16 10.38 -2.35
C LEU A 64 4.39 8.91 -2.69
N GLU A 65 3.73 8.00 -1.97
CA GLU A 65 3.83 6.56 -2.15
C GLU A 65 3.41 6.14 -3.56
N THR A 66 2.25 6.61 -4.03
CA THR A 66 1.74 6.27 -5.37
C THR A 66 2.67 6.78 -6.47
N LEU A 67 3.22 7.98 -6.32
CA LEU A 67 4.18 8.54 -7.28
C LEU A 67 5.50 7.77 -7.25
N LEU A 68 6.04 7.47 -6.06
CA LEU A 68 7.24 6.66 -5.91
C LEU A 68 7.04 5.28 -6.54
N PHE A 69 5.93 4.61 -6.24
CA PHE A 69 5.59 3.30 -6.80
C PHE A 69 5.50 3.35 -8.33
N THR A 70 4.83 4.36 -8.87
CA THR A 70 4.70 4.55 -10.31
C THR A 70 6.06 4.72 -10.98
N GLN A 71 6.94 5.55 -10.42
CA GLN A 71 8.29 5.78 -10.95
C GLN A 71 9.16 4.54 -10.81
N PHE A 72 9.14 3.91 -9.64
CA PHE A 72 9.86 2.67 -9.35
C PHE A 72 9.48 1.57 -10.34
N MET A 73 8.19 1.31 -10.53
CA MET A 73 7.72 0.29 -11.47
C MET A 73 8.05 0.65 -12.92
N THR A 74 7.97 1.93 -13.29
CA THR A 74 8.39 2.37 -14.63
C THR A 74 9.87 2.07 -14.88
N ILE A 75 10.74 2.37 -13.92
CA ILE A 75 12.18 2.07 -13.99
C ILE A 75 12.41 0.55 -14.01
N TRP A 76 11.78 -0.18 -13.09
CA TRP A 76 11.91 -1.64 -12.97
C TRP A 76 11.52 -2.38 -14.26
N LEU A 77 10.44 -1.94 -14.92
CA LEU A 77 10.00 -2.49 -16.19
C LEU A 77 10.90 -2.05 -17.35
N ARG A 78 11.44 -0.82 -17.34
CA ARG A 78 12.44 -0.39 -18.33
C ARG A 78 13.72 -1.24 -18.27
N LEU A 79 14.12 -1.72 -17.10
CA LEU A 79 15.21 -2.71 -16.97
C LEU A 79 14.87 -4.04 -17.66
N ALA A 80 13.61 -4.29 -18.01
CA ALA A 80 13.17 -5.43 -18.81
C ALA A 80 13.16 -5.14 -20.32
N LYS A 81 13.71 -3.99 -20.74
CA LYS A 81 13.62 -3.44 -22.10
C LYS A 81 12.18 -3.08 -22.52
N TRP A 82 11.28 -2.92 -21.56
CA TRP A 82 9.95 -2.40 -21.85
C TRP A 82 10.05 -0.93 -22.26
N GLN A 83 9.42 -0.58 -23.39
CA GLN A 83 9.31 0.78 -23.87
C GLN A 83 7.90 1.29 -23.54
N PRO A 84 7.77 2.27 -22.63
CA PRO A 84 6.46 2.78 -22.25
C PRO A 84 5.86 3.65 -23.35
N ASP A 85 4.72 3.23 -23.89
CA ASP A 85 3.88 4.06 -24.79
C ASP A 85 2.97 5.05 -24.03
N GLY A 86 3.12 5.15 -22.70
CA GLY A 86 2.30 6.00 -21.84
C GLY A 86 2.69 5.93 -20.37
N SER A 87 1.99 6.70 -19.52
CA SER A 87 2.22 6.68 -18.07
C SER A 87 1.46 5.54 -17.40
N LEU A 88 2.12 4.83 -16.46
CA LEU A 88 1.46 3.82 -15.60
C LEU A 88 0.56 4.43 -14.54
N PHE A 89 0.65 5.74 -14.30
CA PHE A 89 -0.04 6.43 -13.21
C PHE A 89 -1.55 6.18 -13.21
N GLY A 90 -2.22 6.36 -14.34
CA GLY A 90 -3.67 6.18 -14.44
C GLY A 90 -4.11 4.75 -14.13
N LEU A 91 -3.35 3.76 -14.61
CA LEU A 91 -3.60 2.34 -14.35
C LEU A 91 -3.40 1.99 -12.87
N ILE A 92 -2.32 2.49 -12.26
CA ILE A 92 -1.99 2.24 -10.85
C ILE A 92 -3.05 2.87 -9.94
N VAL A 93 -3.44 4.12 -10.19
CA VAL A 93 -4.50 4.78 -9.42
C VAL A 93 -5.82 4.04 -9.57
N LEU A 94 -6.16 3.58 -10.78
CA LEU A 94 -7.39 2.82 -11.01
C LEU A 94 -7.35 1.45 -10.32
N ALA A 95 -6.21 0.76 -10.35
CA ALA A 95 -6.04 -0.51 -9.64
C ALA A 95 -6.19 -0.36 -8.12
N ASN A 96 -5.69 0.74 -7.55
CA ASN A 96 -5.82 1.05 -6.12
C ASN A 96 -7.21 1.59 -5.74
N SER A 97 -8.06 1.96 -6.70
CA SER A 97 -9.43 2.44 -6.39
C SER A 97 -10.32 1.39 -5.73
N LEU A 98 -9.89 0.12 -5.71
CA LEU A 98 -10.57 -0.92 -4.97
C LEU A 98 -10.59 -0.66 -3.45
N GLN A 99 -9.65 0.14 -2.94
CA GLN A 99 -9.64 0.61 -1.55
C GLN A 99 -10.88 1.43 -1.18
N PHE A 100 -11.63 1.97 -2.15
CA PHE A 100 -12.93 2.60 -1.86
C PHE A 100 -13.99 1.65 -1.32
N ILE A 101 -13.76 0.35 -1.43
CA ILE A 101 -14.63 -0.68 -0.86
C ILE A 101 -14.29 -0.91 0.62
N GLU A 102 -13.07 -0.61 1.08
CA GLU A 102 -12.64 -0.82 2.47
C GLU A 102 -13.53 -0.07 3.48
N PRO A 103 -13.94 1.20 3.30
CA PRO A 103 -14.89 1.83 4.22
C PRO A 103 -16.23 1.10 4.34
N LEU A 104 -16.64 0.34 3.31
CA LEU A 104 -17.87 -0.44 3.35
C LEU A 104 -17.71 -1.73 4.18
N THR A 105 -16.48 -2.16 4.47
CA THR A 105 -16.23 -3.32 5.35
C THR A 105 -16.54 -3.01 6.81
N SER A 106 -16.55 -1.73 7.20
CA SER A 106 -16.99 -1.29 8.54
C SER A 106 -18.44 -1.63 8.89
N TRP A 107 -19.26 -2.02 7.90
CA TRP A 107 -20.65 -2.44 8.11
C TRP A 107 -20.77 -3.96 8.36
N LEU A 108 -19.68 -4.71 8.24
CA LEU A 108 -19.61 -6.14 8.52
C LEU A 108 -19.19 -6.39 9.98
N PRO A 109 -19.54 -7.56 10.55
CA PRO A 109 -18.96 -8.01 11.82
C PRO A 109 -17.43 -8.12 11.73
N ASP A 110 -16.72 -7.88 12.84
CA ASP A 110 -15.25 -7.79 12.89
C ASP A 110 -14.52 -8.97 12.21
N ASP A 111 -14.94 -10.21 12.46
CA ASP A 111 -14.36 -11.41 11.83
C ASP A 111 -14.50 -11.41 10.30
N ALA A 112 -15.64 -10.92 9.81
CA ALA A 112 -15.93 -10.84 8.38
C ALA A 112 -15.25 -9.63 7.73
N ALA A 113 -15.11 -8.51 8.46
CA ALA A 113 -14.37 -7.34 8.00
C ALA A 113 -12.88 -7.67 7.80
N MET A 114 -12.24 -8.33 8.78
CA MET A 114 -10.84 -8.76 8.66
C MET A 114 -10.62 -9.71 7.47
N GLY A 115 -11.53 -10.66 7.25
CA GLY A 115 -11.48 -11.56 6.09
C GLY A 115 -11.66 -10.82 4.75
N ALA A 116 -12.57 -9.85 4.71
CA ALA A 116 -12.83 -9.03 3.53
C ALA A 116 -11.63 -8.13 3.19
N ASP A 117 -11.02 -7.49 4.19
CA ASP A 117 -9.85 -6.63 4.02
C ASP A 117 -8.65 -7.42 3.49
N LEU A 118 -8.40 -8.62 4.04
CA LEU A 118 -7.36 -9.52 3.52
C LEU A 118 -7.64 -9.92 2.06
N ALA A 119 -8.89 -10.27 1.75
CA ALA A 119 -9.29 -10.65 0.39
C ALA A 119 -9.15 -9.48 -0.60
N LEU A 120 -9.54 -8.27 -0.20
CA LEU A 120 -9.41 -7.05 -0.99
C LEU A 120 -7.94 -6.69 -1.22
N SER A 121 -7.09 -6.82 -0.20
CA SER A 121 -5.65 -6.60 -0.32
C SER A 121 -5.00 -7.57 -1.32
N LEU A 122 -5.28 -8.87 -1.19
CA LEU A 122 -4.79 -9.89 -2.12
C LEU A 122 -5.32 -9.65 -3.54
N LEU A 123 -6.61 -9.33 -3.67
CA LEU A 123 -7.22 -9.03 -4.96
C LEU A 123 -6.57 -7.80 -5.61
N THR A 124 -6.29 -6.75 -4.84
CA THR A 124 -5.60 -5.55 -5.32
C THR A 124 -4.21 -5.89 -5.84
N ILE A 125 -3.44 -6.69 -5.10
CA ILE A 125 -2.11 -7.14 -5.54
C ILE A 125 -2.21 -7.95 -6.84
N VAL A 126 -3.12 -8.94 -6.91
CA VAL A 126 -3.28 -9.79 -8.09
C VAL A 126 -3.72 -8.97 -9.30
N LEU A 127 -4.66 -8.03 -9.11
CA LEU A 127 -5.15 -7.13 -10.15
C LEU A 127 -4.03 -6.20 -10.64
N LEU A 128 -3.23 -5.63 -9.74
CA LEU A 128 -2.10 -4.77 -10.07
C LEU A 128 -1.02 -5.54 -10.85
N VAL A 129 -0.63 -6.72 -10.37
CA VAL A 129 0.37 -7.58 -11.04
C VAL A 129 -0.13 -8.03 -12.41
N ASN A 130 -1.39 -8.45 -12.52
CA ASN A 130 -1.96 -8.85 -13.80
C ASN A 130 -2.02 -7.65 -14.78
N SER A 131 -2.49 -6.50 -14.31
CA SER A 131 -2.55 -5.26 -15.09
C SER A 131 -1.19 -4.86 -15.65
N LEU A 132 -0.19 -4.79 -14.79
CA LEU A 132 1.17 -4.42 -15.17
C LEU A 132 1.81 -5.47 -16.09
N ALA A 133 1.58 -6.77 -15.86
CA ALA A 133 2.11 -7.83 -16.72
C ALA A 133 1.49 -7.81 -18.13
N VAL A 134 0.17 -7.64 -18.23
CA VAL A 134 -0.52 -7.58 -19.53
C VAL A 134 -0.08 -6.35 -20.32
N VAL A 135 -0.01 -5.19 -19.66
CA VAL A 135 0.34 -3.94 -20.34
C VAL A 135 1.81 -3.86 -20.72
N SER A 136 2.71 -4.39 -19.89
CA SER A 136 4.14 -4.37 -20.19
C SER A 136 4.62 -5.51 -21.08
N GLY A 137 3.83 -6.58 -21.22
CA GLY A 137 4.25 -7.82 -21.87
C GLY A 137 5.35 -8.59 -21.10
N VAL A 138 5.70 -8.15 -19.89
CA VAL A 138 6.73 -8.75 -19.05
C VAL A 138 6.16 -9.92 -18.24
N ARG A 139 6.99 -10.93 -17.95
CA ARG A 139 6.59 -12.09 -17.12
C ARG A 139 6.02 -11.63 -15.76
N ARG A 140 4.87 -12.18 -15.38
CA ARG A 140 4.18 -11.93 -14.09
C ARG A 140 5.10 -12.03 -12.88
N MET A 141 5.99 -13.02 -12.86
CA MET A 141 6.95 -13.20 -11.75
C MET A 141 7.87 -11.99 -11.57
N ARG A 142 8.32 -11.36 -12.65
CA ARG A 142 9.18 -10.16 -12.58
C ARG A 142 8.39 -8.93 -12.12
N VAL A 143 7.13 -8.82 -12.53
CA VAL A 143 6.22 -7.77 -12.05
C VAL A 143 5.98 -7.93 -10.55
N LEU A 144 5.62 -9.14 -10.11
CA LEU A 144 5.45 -9.49 -8.70
C LEU A 144 6.70 -9.15 -7.89
N LEU A 145 7.89 -9.55 -8.37
CA LEU A 145 9.15 -9.20 -7.72
C LEU A 145 9.36 -7.69 -7.61
N GLY A 146 8.97 -6.92 -8.64
CA GLY A 146 9.00 -5.45 -8.58
C GLY A 146 8.08 -4.92 -7.47
N VAL A 147 6.83 -5.37 -7.44
CA VAL A 147 5.86 -4.98 -6.40
C VAL A 147 6.38 -5.33 -5.00
N MET A 148 6.94 -6.53 -4.82
CA MET A 148 7.51 -6.95 -3.54
C MET A 148 8.77 -6.16 -3.17
N LEU A 149 9.64 -5.84 -4.13
CA LEU A 149 10.85 -5.06 -3.90
C LEU A 149 10.55 -3.59 -3.57
N PHE A 150 9.35 -3.11 -3.88
CA PHE A 150 8.90 -1.81 -3.45
C PHE A 150 8.55 -1.76 -1.94
N ALA A 151 8.18 -2.87 -1.31
CA ALA A 151 7.75 -2.87 0.10
C ALA A 151 8.81 -2.28 1.06
N PRO A 152 10.12 -2.61 0.97
CA PRO A 152 11.14 -1.95 1.78
C PRO A 152 11.25 -0.44 1.53
N VAL A 153 11.05 -0.01 0.28
CA VAL A 153 11.07 1.42 -0.10
C VAL A 153 9.86 2.13 0.52
N ALA A 154 8.68 1.51 0.47
CA ALA A 154 7.47 2.02 1.10
C ALA A 154 7.61 2.13 2.61
N MET A 155 8.14 1.09 3.28
CA MET A 155 8.40 1.09 4.72
C MET A 155 9.36 2.21 5.14
N LEU A 156 10.47 2.37 4.42
CA LEU A 156 11.44 3.44 4.69
C LEU A 156 10.82 4.82 4.47
N THR A 157 10.03 4.98 3.40
CA THR A 157 9.32 6.23 3.11
C THR A 157 8.32 6.55 4.22
N LEU A 158 7.54 5.57 4.66
CA LEU A 158 6.58 5.70 5.76
C LEU A 158 7.29 6.11 7.06
N ALA A 159 8.39 5.44 7.42
CA ALA A 159 9.15 5.76 8.63
C ALA A 159 9.66 7.21 8.61
N ILE A 160 10.23 7.66 7.49
CA ILE A 160 10.70 9.05 7.34
C ILE A 160 9.53 10.03 7.40
N SER A 161 8.43 9.74 6.68
CA SER A 161 7.24 10.60 6.66
C SER A 161 6.57 10.71 8.02
N LEU A 162 6.49 9.62 8.79
CA LEU A 162 5.98 9.61 10.16
C LEU A 162 6.88 10.44 11.09
N GLN A 163 8.20 10.28 11.01
CA GLN A 163 9.13 11.06 11.82
C GLN A 163 9.02 12.56 11.54
N LEU A 164 8.90 12.96 10.27
CA LEU A 164 8.71 14.35 9.86
C LEU A 164 7.35 14.91 10.32
N SER A 165 6.31 14.10 10.26
CA SER A 165 4.96 14.52 10.65
C SER A 165 4.81 14.61 12.17
N SER A 166 5.51 13.72 12.89
CA SER A 166 5.58 13.75 14.35
C SER A 166 6.35 14.97 14.85
N SER A 167 7.47 15.33 14.22
CA SER A 167 8.21 16.55 14.59
C SER A 167 7.44 17.84 14.33
N GLN A 168 6.48 17.81 13.39
CA GLN A 168 5.57 18.94 13.11
C GLN A 168 4.29 18.92 13.96
N GLY A 169 4.11 17.92 14.84
CA GLY A 169 2.91 17.79 15.68
C GLY A 169 1.64 17.41 14.90
N TRP A 170 1.77 16.87 13.69
CA TRP A 170 0.64 16.43 12.88
C TRP A 170 0.11 15.07 13.29
N VAL A 171 1.02 14.18 13.73
CA VAL A 171 0.75 12.80 14.10
C VAL A 171 1.47 12.47 15.41
N THR A 172 0.80 11.75 16.32
CA THR A 172 1.44 11.14 17.48
C THR A 172 1.65 9.67 17.21
N ILE A 173 2.90 9.20 17.27
CA ILE A 173 3.22 7.79 17.06
C ILE A 173 2.93 7.06 18.38
N PRO A 174 1.99 6.11 18.43
CA PRO A 174 1.77 5.30 19.62
C PRO A 174 3.05 4.52 19.96
N PRO A 175 3.41 4.40 21.25
CA PRO A 175 4.61 3.68 21.67
C PRO A 175 4.64 2.22 21.20
N ASP A 176 3.47 1.59 21.01
CA ASP A 176 3.35 0.21 20.52
C ASP A 176 3.77 0.06 19.04
N MET A 177 3.67 1.12 18.23
CA MET A 177 4.12 1.10 16.82
C MET A 177 5.63 1.33 16.67
N LEU A 178 6.31 1.83 17.70
CA LEU A 178 7.77 1.99 17.73
C LEU A 178 8.49 0.65 18.01
N GLY A 179 7.79 -0.37 18.51
CA GLY A 179 8.34 -1.68 18.87
C GLY A 179 8.44 -2.71 17.72
N VAL A 180 7.90 -2.43 16.53
CA VAL A 180 7.93 -3.40 15.41
C VAL A 180 9.33 -3.50 14.75
N GLY A 181 10.28 -2.66 15.18
CA GLY A 181 11.71 -2.80 14.84
C GLY A 181 12.48 -3.76 15.74
N GLU A 182 11.88 -4.26 16.83
CA GLU A 182 12.52 -5.21 17.74
C GLU A 182 12.07 -6.64 17.42
N ALA A 183 12.44 -7.07 16.20
CA ALA A 183 12.37 -8.48 15.83
C ALA A 183 13.27 -9.29 16.77
N THR A 184 12.64 -9.96 17.74
CA THR A 184 13.01 -11.31 18.17
C THR A 184 14.47 -11.45 18.64
N ALA A 185 14.78 -10.94 19.83
CA ALA A 185 15.80 -11.61 20.62
C ALA A 185 15.22 -12.98 21.02
N PRO A 186 15.82 -14.11 20.65
CA PRO A 186 15.34 -15.41 21.07
C PRO A 186 15.51 -15.47 22.59
N VAL A 187 14.39 -15.64 23.30
CA VAL A 187 14.40 -16.16 24.66
C VAL A 187 15.08 -17.53 24.55
N THR A 188 16.35 -17.58 24.90
CA THR A 188 17.05 -18.84 25.08
C THR A 188 16.57 -19.41 26.40
N ASP A 189 15.46 -20.12 26.34
CA ASP A 189 15.11 -21.08 27.36
C ASP A 189 16.04 -22.29 27.25
N ALA A 190 16.54 -22.70 28.43
CA ALA A 190 16.93 -24.03 28.88
C ALA A 190 18.44 -24.32 29.08
N PRO A 191 18.81 -25.25 30.03
CA PRO A 191 17.98 -25.99 30.99
C PRO A 191 18.43 -25.89 32.46
N ALA A 192 17.52 -26.29 33.34
CA ALA A 192 17.81 -26.66 34.72
C ALA A 192 18.85 -27.80 34.81
N THR A 193 19.89 -27.62 35.61
CA THR A 193 20.62 -28.71 36.25
C THR A 193 20.80 -28.37 37.73
N GLY A 194 20.32 -29.25 38.59
CA GLY A 194 20.28 -29.05 40.03
C GLY A 194 21.52 -29.54 40.77
N ALA A 195 21.35 -29.49 42.09
CA ALA A 195 22.11 -30.12 43.15
C ALA A 195 23.41 -29.43 43.62
N GLY A 196 23.40 -29.02 44.89
CA GLY A 196 24.60 -29.05 45.73
C GLY A 196 24.74 -27.92 46.74
N LYS A 197 24.22 -28.15 47.95
CA LYS A 197 24.72 -27.73 49.29
C LYS A 197 25.77 -26.61 49.37
N SER A 198 25.60 -25.67 50.31
CA SER A 198 26.28 -25.70 51.63
C SER A 198 25.91 -24.48 52.47
N ASP A 199 25.62 -24.75 53.75
CA ASP A 199 25.48 -23.78 54.83
C ASP A 199 26.74 -22.91 55.02
N LEU A 200 26.53 -21.62 55.31
CA LEU A 200 27.14 -20.83 56.41
C LEU A 200 26.71 -19.36 56.32
#